data_AF-A0A7K0ZDQ2-F1
#
_entry.id   AF-A0A7K0ZDQ2-F1
#
_cell.length_a   1.000
_cell.length_b   1.000
_cell.length_c   1.000
_cell.angle_alpha   90.00
_cell.angle_beta   90.00
_cell.angle_gamma   90.00
#
_symmetry.space_group_name_H-M   'P 1'
#
loop_
_entity.id
_entity.type
_entity.pdbx_description
1 polymer ?
#
loop_
_entity_poly.entity_id
_entity_poly.type
_entity_poly.pdbx_seq_one_letter_code
_entity_poly.pdbx_strand_id
1 'polypeptide(L)' 'MSRQTTVRLPEDLANKAEVVARAQGKSVNQLIIDSLVIEIDRASSDSDFMKRAREIVARDKEILDELAR' A
#
# COMPACT_ATOMS: atom_id res chain seq x y z
N MET A 1 0.63 3.63 -16.91
CA MET A 1 -0.70 3.01 -17.11
C MET A 1 -1.40 2.96 -15.76
N SER A 2 -2.69 3.27 -15.68
CA SER A 2 -3.48 3.16 -14.43
C SER A 2 -4.22 1.83 -14.38
N ARG A 3 -4.10 1.08 -13.28
CA ARG A 3 -4.91 -0.12 -13.00
C ARG A 3 -6.14 0.27 -12.20
N GLN A 4 -7.34 -0.01 -12.72
CA GLN A 4 -8.57 0.20 -11.98
C GLN A 4 -8.67 -0.80 -10.82
N THR A 5 -8.94 -0.29 -9.61
CA THR A 5 -9.10 -1.09 -8.39
C THR A 5 -10.29 -0.56 -7.61
N THR A 6 -11.20 -1.45 -7.21
CA THR A 6 -12.35 -1.09 -6.37
C THR A 6 -12.05 -1.43 -4.92
N VAL A 7 -12.19 -0.47 -4.02
CA VAL A 7 -11.97 -0.64 -2.57
C VAL A 7 -13.32 -0.49 -1.86
N ARG A 8 -13.63 -1.42 -0.95
CA ARG A 8 -14.80 -1.29 -0.06
C ARG A 8 -14.36 -0.61 1.23
N LEU A 9 -14.83 0.61 1.43
CA LEU A 9 -14.60 1.36 2.66
C LEU A 9 -15.81 1.20 3.59
N PRO A 10 -15.60 1.05 4.91
CA PRO A 10 -16.67 1.24 5.89
C PRO A 10 -17.31 2.63 5.70
N GLU A 11 -18.62 2.71 5.92
CA GLU A 11 -19.40 3.94 5.67
C GLU A 11 -18.82 5.16 6.38
N ASP A 12 -18.53 5.03 7.68
CA ASP A 12 -17.94 6.12 8.48
C ASP A 12 -16.60 6.61 7.92
N LEU A 13 -15.78 5.69 7.39
CA LEU A 13 -14.49 6.04 6.81
C LEU A 13 -14.67 6.73 5.46
N ALA A 14 -15.59 6.25 4.64
CA ALA A 14 -15.91 6.88 3.36
C ALA A 14 -16.40 8.33 3.56
N ASN A 15 -17.31 8.54 4.51
CA ASN A 15 -17.84 9.86 4.85
C ASN A 15 -16.73 10.82 5.30
N LYS A 16 -15.85 10.37 6.20
CA LYS A 16 -14.72 11.18 6.68
C LYS A 16 -13.72 11.48 5.56
N ALA A 17 -13.39 10.49 4.73
CA ALA A 17 -12.49 10.68 3.60
C ALA A 17 -13.04 11.70 2.60
N GLU A 18 -14.34 11.66 2.33
CA GLU A 18 -15.00 12.65 1.47
C GLU A 18 -14.93 14.06 2.03
N VAL A 19 -15.24 14.25 3.31
CA VAL A 19 -15.14 15.57 3.96
C VAL A 19 -13.73 16.12 3.87
N VAL A 20 -12.72 15.30 4.18
CA VAL A 20 -11.30 15.71 4.11
C VAL A 20 -10.89 16.05 2.67
N ALA A 21 -11.23 15.19 1.71
CA ALA A 21 -10.90 15.43 0.30
C ALA A 21 -11.52 16.73 -0.21
N ARG A 22 -12.80 16.97 0.10
CA ARG A 22 -13.50 18.21 -0.25
C ARG A 22 -12.85 19.44 0.40
N ALA A 23 -12.50 19.36 1.69
CA ALA A 23 -11.82 20.45 2.40
C ALA A 23 -10.45 20.78 1.79
N GLN A 24 -9.78 19.80 1.19
CA GLN A 24 -8.50 19.97 0.48
C GLN A 24 -8.67 20.34 -1.00
N GLY A 25 -9.90 20.47 -1.52
CA GLY A 25 -10.16 20.73 -2.94
C GLY A 25 -9.77 19.57 -3.86
N LYS A 26 -9.77 18.33 -3.36
CA LYS A 26 -9.37 17.12 -4.07
C LYS A 26 -10.51 16.11 -4.16
N SER A 27 -10.39 15.14 -5.07
CA SER A 27 -11.27 13.97 -5.09
C SER A 27 -10.87 12.95 -4.03
N VAL A 28 -11.81 12.12 -3.58
CA VAL A 28 -11.52 10.98 -2.67
C VAL A 28 -10.47 10.05 -3.27
N ASN A 29 -10.51 9.85 -4.60
CA ASN A 29 -9.50 9.07 -5.30
C ASN A 29 -8.09 9.66 -5.11
N GLN A 30 -7.92 10.99 -5.27
CA GLN A 30 -6.62 11.62 -5.07
C GLN A 30 -6.17 11.54 -3.62
N LEU A 31 -7.08 11.71 -2.65
CA LEU A 31 -6.77 11.53 -1.23
C LEU A 31 -6.26 10.11 -0.93
N ILE A 32 -6.88 9.08 -1.52
CA ILE A 32 -6.45 7.68 -1.37
C ILE A 32 -5.07 7.46 -1.99
N ILE A 33 -4.82 8.00 -3.19
CA ILE A 33 -3.51 7.92 -3.85
C ILE A 33 -2.44 8.55 -2.97
N ASP A 34 -2.66 9.78 -2.51
CA ASP A 34 -1.70 10.52 -1.66
C ASP A 34 -1.40 9.73 -0.38
N SER A 35 -2.43 9.16 0.24
CA SER A 35 -2.28 8.35 1.47
C SER A 35 -1.49 7.06 1.22
N LEU A 36 -1.73 6.38 0.10
CA LEU A 36 -1.00 5.16 -0.27
C LEU A 36 0.48 5.44 -0.55
N VAL A 37 0.79 6.56 -1.23
CA VAL A 37 2.18 6.97 -1.47
C VAL A 37 2.91 7.18 -0.15
N ILE A 38 2.31 7.93 0.78
CA ILE A 38 2.90 8.18 2.11
C ILE A 38 3.15 6.86 2.86
N GLU A 39 2.21 5.94 2.82
CA GLU A 39 2.35 4.66 3.52
C GLU A 39 3.42 3.76 2.90
N ILE A 40 3.51 3.73 1.56
CA ILE A 40 4.58 3.00 0.85
C ILE A 40 5.94 3.61 1.18
N ASP A 41 6.06 4.93 1.16
CA ASP A 41 7.32 5.62 1.46
C ASP A 41 7.77 5.33 2.89
N ARG A 42 6.83 5.36 3.85
CA ARG A 42 7.09 4.97 5.26
C ARG A 42 7.56 3.54 5.38
N ALA A 43 6.85 2.59 4.76
CA ALA A 43 7.22 1.18 4.79
C ALA A 43 8.60 0.94 4.15
N SER A 44 8.91 1.61 3.04
CA SER A 44 10.21 1.47 2.37
C SER A 44 11.38 2.08 3.16
N SER A 45 11.10 3.08 4.00
CA SER A 45 12.08 3.75 4.86
C SER A 45 12.29 3.02 6.20
N ASP A 46 11.39 2.12 6.58
CA ASP A 46 11.51 1.29 7.78
C ASP A 46 12.54 0.17 7.56
N SER A 47 13.72 0.32 8.16
CA SER A 47 14.82 -0.64 8.04
C SER A 47 14.48 -2.03 8.59
N ASP A 48 13.66 -2.10 9.64
CA ASP A 48 13.29 -3.38 10.26
C ASP A 48 12.22 -4.10 9.45
N PHE A 49 11.28 -3.35 8.86
CA PHE A 49 10.37 -3.88 7.84
C PHE A 49 11.16 -4.42 6.63
N MET A 50 12.09 -3.63 6.09
CA MET A 50 12.87 -4.02 4.92
C MET A 50 13.77 -5.23 5.20
N LYS A 51 14.33 -5.35 6.41
CA LYS A 51 15.10 -6.53 6.81
C LYS A 51 14.23 -7.79 6.80
N ARG A 52 13.06 -7.75 7.45
CA ARG A 52 12.10 -8.87 7.46
C ARG A 52 11.64 -9.25 6.06
N ALA A 53 11.34 -8.27 5.22
CA ALA A 53 10.94 -8.50 3.84
C ALA A 53 12.05 -9.22 3.04
N ARG A 54 13.32 -8.82 3.21
CA ARG A 54 14.47 -9.49 2.57
C ARG A 54 14.64 -10.93 3.04
N GLU A 55 14.45 -11.20 4.34
CA GLU A 55 14.56 -12.55 4.90
C GLU A 55 13.48 -13.48 4.32
N ILE A 56 12.25 -12.99 4.15
CA ILE A 56 11.16 -13.75 3.51
C ILE A 56 11.51 -14.06 2.06
N VAL A 57 11.92 -13.05 1.29
CA VAL A 57 12.29 -13.22 -0.12
C VAL A 57 13.45 -14.21 -0.29
N ALA A 58 14.45 -14.16 0.59
CA ALA A 58 15.58 -15.08 0.55
C ALA A 58 15.12 -16.54 0.77
N ARG A 59 14.25 -16.76 1.75
CA ARG A 59 13.68 -18.09 2.04
C ARG A 59 12.82 -18.61 0.89
N ASP A 60 11.95 -17.75 0.35
CA ASP A 60 11.08 -18.14 -0.76
C ASP A 60 11.90 -18.49 -2.02
N LYS A 61 13.01 -17.76 -2.26
CA LYS A 61 13.93 -18.09 -3.34
C LYS A 61 14.61 -19.45 -3.12
N GLU A 62 15.06 -19.75 -1.91
CA GLU A 62 15.65 -21.05 -1.57
C GLU A 62 14.66 -22.20 -1.84
N ILE A 63 13.38 -22.02 -1.47
CA ILE A 63 12.33 -23.02 -1.77
C ILE A 63 12.18 -23.23 -3.28
N LEU A 64 12.15 -22.15 -4.07
CA LEU A 64 12.04 -22.26 -5.53
C LEU A 64 13.28 -22.91 -6.15
N ASP A 65 14.48 -22.59 -5.67
CA ASP A 65 15.74 -23.15 -6.15
C ASP A 65 15.82 -24.67 -5.87
N GLU A 66 15.28 -25.14 -4.75
CA GLU A 66 15.18 -26.57 -4.43
C GLU A 66 14.11 -27.28 -5.26
N LEU A 67 12.94 -26.68 -5.49
CA LEU A 67 11.88 -27.29 -6.31
C LEU A 67 12.21 -27.32 -7.81
N ALA A 68 13.13 -26.47 -8.27
CA ALA A 68 13.58 -26.42 -9.67
C ALA A 68 14.71 -27.41 -9.98
N ARG A 69 15.26 -28.10 -8.98
CA ARG A 69 16.22 -29.21 -9.14
C ARG A 69 15.54 -30.53 -9.43
#